data_AF-A0A7S0TLH0-F1
#
_entry.id   AF-A0A7S0TLH0-F1
#
_cell.length_a   1.000
_cell.length_b   1.000
_cell.length_c   1.000
_cell.angle_alpha   90.00
_cell.angle_beta   90.00
_cell.angle_gamma   90.00
#
_symmetry.space_group_name_H-M   'P 1'
#
loop_
_entity.id
_entity.type
_entity.pdbx_description
1 polymer ?
#
loop_
_entity_poly.entity_id
_entity_poly.type
_entity_poly.pdbx_seq_one_letter_code
_entity_poly.pdbx_strand_id
1 'polypeptide(L)'
;DEVEKRKAQIKDIRTKIEEAKDAAEKKATFRDTNLDCAKSRLDFDVKKLDAAIKKNEALIKKLKLISSDNKDQVLTAIRTVNMSKFVSEAVDAVGECAMKGKDVPASVQVVSALHLRYGTFTTGLQGRLSSFFVESKSKEG
;
A
#
# COMPACT_ATOMS: atom_id res chain seq x y z
N ASP A 1 4.61 -45.88 10.52
CA ASP A 1 5.50 -44.69 10.49
C ASP A 1 5.64 -43.98 9.15
N GLU A 2 5.85 -44.63 8.01
CA GLU A 2 6.01 -43.90 6.73
C GLU A 2 4.70 -43.27 6.19
N VAL A 3 3.57 -43.97 6.38
CA VAL A 3 2.24 -43.49 5.97
C VAL A 3 1.84 -42.20 6.70
N GLU A 4 2.12 -42.09 8.00
CA GLU A 4 1.83 -40.89 8.78
C GLU A 4 2.71 -39.71 8.36
N LYS A 5 4.01 -39.96 8.05
CA LYS A 5 4.90 -38.94 7.50
C LYS A 5 4.40 -38.42 6.15
N ARG A 6 3.93 -39.30 5.25
CA ARG A 6 3.35 -38.91 3.96
C ARG A 6 2.03 -38.14 4.14
N LYS A 7 1.17 -38.53 5.08
CA LYS A 7 -0.06 -37.78 5.41
C LYS A 7 0.24 -36.37 5.93
N ALA A 8 1.23 -36.22 6.81
CA ALA A 8 1.65 -34.92 7.31
C ALA A 8 2.20 -34.01 6.20
N GLN A 9 3.01 -34.56 5.28
CA GLN A 9 3.51 -33.83 4.11
C GLN A 9 2.38 -33.38 3.17
N ILE A 10 1.42 -34.27 2.87
CA ILE A 10 0.25 -33.91 2.04
C ILE A 10 -0.56 -32.79 2.69
N LYS A 11 -0.72 -32.83 4.02
CA LYS A 11 -1.42 -31.78 4.76
C LYS A 11 -0.70 -30.44 4.66
N ASP A 12 0.62 -30.40 4.87
CA ASP A 12 1.43 -29.18 4.74
C ASP A 12 1.38 -28.58 3.33
N ILE A 13 1.51 -29.43 2.30
CA ILE A 13 1.39 -29.01 0.89
C ILE A 13 0.00 -28.43 0.61
N ARG A 14 -1.07 -29.05 1.10
CA ARG A 14 -2.44 -28.53 0.95
C ARG A 14 -2.61 -27.16 1.59
N THR A 15 -2.09 -26.97 2.80
CA THR A 15 -2.12 -25.66 3.48
C THR A 15 -1.39 -24.60 2.65
N LYS A 16 -0.18 -24.90 2.15
CA LYS A 16 0.58 -23.96 1.32
C LYS A 16 -0.11 -23.62 0.00
N ILE A 17 -0.77 -24.59 -0.64
CA ILE A 17 -1.56 -24.36 -1.85
C ILE A 17 -2.73 -23.41 -1.55
N GLU A 18 -3.43 -23.61 -0.45
CA GLU A 18 -4.57 -22.79 -0.09
C GLU A 18 -4.15 -21.35 0.25
N GLU A 19 -3.09 -21.18 1.05
CA GLU A 19 -2.51 -19.86 1.34
C GLU A 19 -2.06 -19.13 0.07
N ALA A 20 -1.48 -19.85 -0.90
CA ALA A 20 -1.05 -19.29 -2.17
C ALA A 20 -2.25 -18.87 -3.04
N LYS A 21 -3.34 -19.64 -3.05
CA LYS A 21 -4.58 -19.29 -3.75
C LYS A 21 -5.22 -18.05 -3.14
N ASP A 22 -5.38 -18.01 -1.82
CA ASP A 22 -5.91 -16.84 -1.11
C ASP A 22 -5.09 -15.58 -1.40
N ALA A 23 -3.76 -15.72 -1.42
CA ALA A 23 -2.87 -14.62 -1.77
C ALA A 23 -3.03 -14.18 -3.22
N ALA A 24 -3.24 -15.11 -4.15
CA ALA A 24 -3.45 -14.82 -5.57
C ALA A 24 -4.80 -14.12 -5.80
N GLU A 25 -5.88 -14.57 -5.15
CA GLU A 25 -7.20 -13.97 -5.26
C GLU A 25 -7.23 -12.53 -4.70
N LYS A 26 -6.59 -12.31 -3.55
CA LYS A 26 -6.41 -10.95 -3.00
C LYS A 26 -5.66 -10.04 -3.97
N LYS A 27 -4.59 -10.54 -4.60
CA LYS A 27 -3.82 -9.79 -5.61
C LYS A 27 -4.67 -9.47 -6.85
N ALA A 28 -5.46 -10.42 -7.34
CA ALA A 28 -6.36 -10.22 -8.48
C ALA A 28 -7.40 -9.13 -8.16
N THR A 29 -8.04 -9.23 -7.00
CA THR A 29 -9.04 -8.24 -6.54
C THR A 29 -8.44 -6.83 -6.44
N PHE A 30 -7.25 -6.68 -5.85
CA PHE A 30 -6.56 -5.39 -5.79
C PHE A 30 -6.19 -4.87 -7.18
N ARG A 31 -5.76 -5.75 -8.08
CA ARG A 31 -5.43 -5.37 -9.46
C ARG A 31 -6.65 -4.81 -10.17
N ASP A 32 -7.78 -5.50 -10.11
CA ASP A 32 -9.01 -5.08 -10.78
C ASP A 32 -9.51 -3.74 -10.24
N THR A 33 -9.50 -3.60 -8.90
CA THR A 33 -9.88 -2.34 -8.25
C THR A 33 -8.95 -1.19 -8.66
N ASN A 34 -7.63 -1.42 -8.67
CA ASN A 34 -6.65 -0.39 -9.03
C ASN A 34 -6.69 -0.02 -10.51
N LEU A 35 -7.08 -0.94 -11.39
CA LEU A 35 -7.32 -0.66 -12.81
C LEU A 35 -8.58 0.19 -12.99
N ASP A 36 -9.64 -0.07 -12.22
CA ASP A 36 -10.87 0.73 -12.20
C ASP A 36 -10.80 1.95 -11.24
N CYS A 37 -9.61 2.53 -11.08
CA CYS A 37 -9.40 3.64 -10.15
C CYS A 37 -10.18 4.90 -10.55
N ALA A 38 -10.44 5.11 -11.84
CA ALA A 38 -11.20 6.27 -12.33
C ALA A 38 -12.63 6.28 -11.77
N LYS A 39 -13.29 5.12 -11.77
CA LYS A 39 -14.62 4.95 -11.18
C LYS A 39 -14.60 5.18 -9.67
N SER A 40 -13.62 4.58 -8.98
CA SER A 40 -13.45 4.74 -7.53
C SER A 40 -13.29 6.20 -7.07
N ARG A 41 -12.67 7.04 -7.91
CA ARG A 41 -12.51 8.48 -7.63
C ARG A 41 -13.80 9.28 -7.81
N LEU A 42 -14.64 8.89 -8.78
CA LEU A 42 -15.94 9.53 -9.02
C LEU A 42 -16.91 9.28 -7.86
N ASP A 43 -16.85 8.09 -7.25
CA ASP A 43 -17.69 7.72 -6.12
C ASP A 43 -17.28 8.42 -4.80
N PHE A 44 -16.15 9.15 -4.79
CA PHE A 44 -15.59 9.74 -3.59
C PHE A 44 -15.60 11.27 -3.61
N ASP A 45 -16.55 11.87 -2.90
CA ASP A 45 -16.61 13.32 -2.72
C ASP A 45 -15.59 13.81 -1.67
N VAL A 46 -14.37 14.08 -2.12
CA VAL A 46 -13.28 14.60 -1.28
C VAL A 46 -13.61 15.95 -0.63
N LYS A 47 -14.59 16.71 -1.13
CA LYS A 47 -14.98 18.02 -0.57
C LYS A 47 -15.67 17.88 0.79
N LYS A 48 -16.25 16.71 1.10
CA LYS A 48 -16.89 16.42 2.39
C LYS A 48 -15.92 15.95 3.47
N LEU A 49 -14.65 15.72 3.12
CA LEU A 49 -13.64 15.24 4.05
C LEU A 49 -12.96 16.38 4.82
N ASP A 50 -12.37 16.03 5.96
CA ASP A 50 -11.65 16.98 6.81
C ASP A 50 -10.32 17.40 6.15
N ALA A 51 -10.18 18.68 5.82
CA ALA A 51 -8.99 19.26 5.21
C ALA A 51 -8.04 19.92 6.22
N ALA A 52 -8.23 19.69 7.53
CA ALA A 52 -7.39 20.26 8.57
C ALA A 52 -5.91 19.89 8.36
N ILE A 53 -5.04 20.90 8.38
CA ILE A 53 -3.59 20.76 8.20
C ILE A 53 -3.02 19.77 9.22
N LYS A 54 -3.41 19.89 10.50
CA LYS A 54 -2.97 18.99 11.58
C LYS A 54 -3.29 17.51 11.31
N LYS A 55 -4.45 17.23 10.69
CA LYS A 55 -4.85 15.85 10.34
C LYS A 55 -4.01 15.31 9.18
N ASN A 56 -3.73 16.14 8.18
CA ASN A 56 -2.85 15.83 7.08
C ASN A 56 -1.41 15.58 7.56
N GLU A 57 -0.85 16.45 8.39
CA GLU A 57 0.48 16.26 8.99
C GLU A 57 0.58 14.95 9.79
N ALA A 58 -0.46 14.65 10.58
CA ALA A 58 -0.51 13.39 11.33
C ALA A 58 -0.54 12.17 10.40
N LEU A 59 -1.29 12.24 9.29
CA LEU A 59 -1.34 11.18 8.29
C LEU A 59 0.00 11.03 7.57
N ILE A 60 0.63 12.12 7.13
CA ILE A 60 1.96 12.12 6.51
C ILE A 60 2.99 11.44 7.43
N LYS A 61 2.99 11.77 8.74
CA LYS A 61 3.88 11.13 9.72
C LYS A 61 3.65 9.61 9.80
N LYS A 62 2.40 9.15 9.73
CA LYS A 62 2.09 7.71 9.71
C LYS A 62 2.52 7.04 8.40
N LEU A 63 2.40 7.74 7.26
CA LEU A 63 2.83 7.23 5.96
C LEU A 63 4.34 6.97 5.88
N LYS A 64 5.16 7.73 6.62
CA LYS A 64 6.61 7.48 6.72
C LYS A 64 6.98 6.20 7.49
N LEU A 65 6.04 5.64 8.25
CA LEU A 65 6.28 4.53 9.18
C LEU A 65 5.19 3.46 9.04
N ILE A 66 4.78 3.13 7.81
CA ILE A 66 3.73 2.12 7.59
C ILE A 66 4.19 0.77 8.12
N SER A 67 3.33 0.14 8.91
CA SER A 67 3.53 -1.20 9.43
C SER A 67 2.23 -1.99 9.44
N SER A 68 2.33 -3.30 9.61
CA SER A 68 1.17 -4.18 9.77
C SER A 68 0.28 -3.75 10.94
N ASP A 69 0.87 -3.20 12.00
CA ASP A 69 0.17 -2.81 13.24
C ASP A 69 -0.61 -1.50 13.10
N ASN A 70 -0.13 -0.56 12.27
CA ASN A 70 -0.77 0.76 12.12
C ASN A 70 -1.60 0.90 10.83
N LYS A 71 -1.54 -0.09 9.93
CA LYS A 71 -2.20 -0.12 8.63
C LYS A 71 -3.68 0.29 8.71
N ASP A 72 -4.48 -0.30 9.60
CA ASP A 72 -5.92 -0.01 9.67
C ASP A 72 -6.20 1.44 10.10
N GLN A 73 -5.36 2.01 10.96
CA GLN A 73 -5.46 3.42 11.32
C GLN A 73 -5.10 4.34 10.15
N VAL A 74 -4.10 3.97 9.36
CA VAL A 74 -3.70 4.71 8.15
C VAL A 74 -4.82 4.67 7.10
N LEU A 75 -5.39 3.49 6.86
CA LEU A 75 -6.50 3.33 5.91
C LEU A 75 -7.74 4.14 6.34
N THR A 76 -8.04 4.15 7.64
CA THR A 76 -9.14 4.96 8.19
C THR A 76 -8.89 6.45 8.01
N ALA A 77 -7.65 6.91 8.25
CA ALA A 77 -7.27 8.31 8.02
C ALA A 77 -7.36 8.70 6.54
N ILE A 78 -6.87 7.86 5.61
CA ILE A 78 -7.02 8.08 4.15
C ILE A 78 -8.50 8.20 3.76
N ARG A 79 -9.39 7.48 4.45
CA ARG A 79 -10.82 7.51 4.19
C ARG A 79 -11.50 8.82 4.60
N THR A 80 -10.94 9.51 5.59
CA THR A 80 -11.61 10.60 6.32
C THR A 80 -10.93 11.95 6.14
N VAL A 81 -9.67 11.98 5.72
CA VAL A 81 -8.86 13.20 5.53
C VAL A 81 -8.77 13.54 4.05
N ASN A 82 -8.96 14.83 3.74
CA ASN A 82 -8.71 15.37 2.41
C ASN A 82 -7.22 15.71 2.26
N MET A 83 -6.51 14.90 1.47
CA MET A 83 -5.09 15.11 1.15
C MET A 83 -4.86 15.80 -0.19
N SER A 84 -5.88 16.40 -0.83
CA SER A 84 -5.73 16.95 -2.20
C SER A 84 -4.60 17.98 -2.31
N LYS A 85 -4.32 18.73 -1.23
CA LYS A 85 -3.22 19.70 -1.16
C LYS A 85 -1.89 19.13 -0.65
N PHE A 86 -1.89 17.88 -0.19
CA PHE A 86 -0.78 17.20 0.48
C PHE A 86 -0.34 15.92 -0.25
N VAL A 87 -0.75 15.73 -1.51
CA VAL A 87 -0.47 14.51 -2.28
C VAL A 87 1.03 14.36 -2.52
N SER A 88 1.74 15.45 -2.80
CA SER A 88 3.20 15.42 -3.01
C SER A 88 3.94 14.97 -1.75
N GLU A 89 3.56 15.51 -0.59
CA GLU A 89 4.13 15.12 0.71
C GLU A 89 3.79 13.68 1.07
N ALA A 90 2.62 13.19 0.66
CA ALA A 90 2.26 11.78 0.79
C ALA A 90 3.14 10.88 -0.09
N VAL A 91 3.43 11.31 -1.33
CA VAL A 91 4.36 10.62 -2.24
C VAL A 91 5.76 10.53 -1.62
N ASP A 92 6.28 11.66 -1.11
CA ASP A 92 7.59 11.68 -0.47
C ASP A 92 7.62 10.80 0.78
N ALA A 93 6.58 10.88 1.61
CA ALA A 93 6.48 10.07 2.82
C ALA A 93 6.45 8.57 2.55
N VAL A 94 5.70 8.14 1.53
CA VAL A 94 5.65 6.73 1.12
C VAL A 94 6.96 6.30 0.47
N GLY A 95 7.56 7.15 -0.37
CA GLY A 95 8.85 6.86 -1.02
C GLY A 95 10.01 6.73 -0.03
N GLU A 96 9.98 7.48 1.07
CA GLU A 96 10.98 7.43 2.16
C GLU A 96 10.69 6.37 3.22
N CYS A 97 9.53 5.71 3.17
CA CYS A 97 9.12 4.77 4.19
C CYS A 97 10.04 3.54 4.20
N ALA A 98 10.81 3.38 5.27
CA ALA A 98 11.66 2.22 5.48
C ALA A 98 10.80 1.00 5.84
N MET A 99 10.49 0.15 4.86
CA MET A 99 9.63 -1.02 5.04
C MET A 99 10.44 -2.28 5.35
N LYS A 100 9.97 -3.05 6.32
CA LYS A 100 10.45 -4.43 6.54
C LYS A 100 9.63 -5.39 5.68
N GLY A 101 10.20 -6.55 5.33
CA GLY A 101 9.52 -7.54 4.48
C GLY A 101 8.11 -7.92 4.98
N LYS A 102 7.94 -8.03 6.31
CA LYS A 102 6.63 -8.30 6.93
C LYS A 102 5.57 -7.22 6.71
N ASP A 103 5.99 -5.97 6.47
CA ASP A 103 5.11 -4.81 6.36
C ASP A 103 4.72 -4.50 4.91
N VAL A 104 5.36 -5.15 3.93
CA VAL A 104 5.05 -4.98 2.50
C VAL A 104 3.57 -5.18 2.18
N PRO A 105 2.86 -6.22 2.70
CA PRO A 105 1.43 -6.39 2.42
C PRO A 105 0.57 -5.22 2.95
N ALA A 106 0.94 -4.63 4.08
CA ALA A 106 0.24 -3.47 4.64
C ALA A 106 0.47 -2.23 3.77
N SER A 107 1.71 -2.02 3.34
CA SER A 107 2.09 -0.92 2.45
C SER A 107 1.38 -0.97 1.11
N VAL A 108 1.27 -2.15 0.50
CA VAL A 108 0.53 -2.32 -0.76
C VAL A 108 -0.93 -1.90 -0.62
N GLN A 109 -1.58 -2.22 0.51
CA GLN A 109 -2.96 -1.79 0.77
C GLN A 109 -3.07 -0.28 0.92
N VAL A 110 -2.14 0.35 1.63
CA VAL A 110 -2.10 1.81 1.81
C VAL A 110 -1.87 2.53 0.48
N VAL A 111 -0.90 2.07 -0.33
CA VAL A 111 -0.59 2.61 -1.66
C VAL A 111 -1.79 2.46 -2.60
N SER A 112 -2.44 1.31 -2.59
CA SER A 112 -3.68 1.08 -3.36
C SER A 112 -4.78 2.07 -2.96
N ALA A 113 -5.01 2.28 -1.65
CA ALA A 113 -6.01 3.23 -1.19
C ALA A 113 -5.71 4.69 -1.61
N LEU A 114 -4.44 5.10 -1.63
CA LEU A 114 -4.03 6.42 -2.11
C LEU A 114 -4.21 6.56 -3.62
N HIS A 115 -3.82 5.54 -4.40
CA HIS A 115 -4.01 5.48 -5.85
C HIS A 115 -5.49 5.61 -6.26
N LEU A 116 -6.37 4.91 -5.55
CA LEU A 116 -7.82 4.94 -5.78
C LEU A 116 -8.46 6.29 -5.46
N ARG A 117 -7.78 7.18 -4.73
CA ARG A 117 -8.30 8.51 -4.36
C ARG A 117 -7.67 9.66 -5.12
N TYR A 118 -6.35 9.64 -5.28
CA TYR A 118 -5.60 10.79 -5.75
C TYR A 118 -4.91 10.48 -7.07
N GLY A 119 -5.38 11.11 -8.15
CA GLY A 119 -4.95 10.78 -9.50
C GLY A 119 -3.48 10.97 -9.80
N THR A 120 -2.85 11.93 -9.13
CA THR A 120 -1.45 12.27 -9.31
C THR A 120 -0.50 11.47 -8.40
N PHE A 121 -1.04 10.72 -7.43
CA PHE A 121 -0.24 10.03 -6.41
C PHE A 121 0.72 9.00 -7.04
N THR A 122 0.19 8.08 -7.84
CA THR A 122 1.00 6.97 -8.39
C THR A 122 2.04 7.46 -9.39
N THR A 123 1.73 8.48 -10.18
CA THR A 123 2.70 9.11 -11.09
C THR A 123 3.86 9.74 -10.31
N GLY A 124 3.57 10.45 -9.22
CA GLY A 124 4.61 10.98 -8.34
C GLY A 124 5.44 9.88 -7.70
N LEU A 125 4.78 8.83 -7.19
CA LEU A 125 5.44 7.70 -6.56
C LEU A 125 6.36 6.95 -7.53
N GLN A 126 5.94 6.75 -8.78
CA GLN A 126 6.78 6.15 -9.83
C GLN A 126 8.06 6.97 -10.03
N GLY A 127 7.94 8.29 -10.20
CA GLY A 127 9.11 9.17 -10.34
C GLY A 127 10.06 9.08 -9.15
N ARG A 128 9.51 9.10 -7.92
CA ARG A 128 10.30 8.97 -6.69
C ARG A 128 11.00 7.61 -6.59
N LEU A 129 10.31 6.51 -6.91
CA LEU A 129 10.90 5.17 -6.91
C LEU A 129 12.00 5.04 -7.97
N SER A 130 11.80 5.60 -9.16
CA SER A 130 12.83 5.61 -10.21
C SER A 130 14.08 6.38 -9.79
N SER A 131 13.96 7.49 -9.04
CA SER A 131 15.12 8.27 -8.60
C SER A 131 16.02 7.49 -7.65
N PHE A 132 15.46 6.63 -6.78
CA PHE A 132 16.27 5.78 -5.89
C PHE A 132 17.24 4.85 -6.65
N PHE A 133 16.83 4.32 -7.80
CA PHE A 133 17.67 3.44 -8.61
C PHE A 133 18.71 4.19 -9.46
N VAL A 134 18.46 5.47 -9.74
CA VAL A 134 19.40 6.33 -10.47
C VAL A 134 20.42 6.95 -9.51
N GLU A 135 19.98 7.46 -8.36
CA GLU A 135 20.84 8.06 -7.33
C GLU A 135 21.85 7.06 -6.75
N SER A 136 21.53 5.76 -6.71
CA SER A 136 22.50 4.72 -6.33
C SER A 136 23.69 4.60 -7.29
N LYS A 137 23.54 4.99 -8.57
CA LYS A 137 24.64 4.95 -9.55
C LYS A 137 25.65 6.08 -9.38
N SER A 138 25.26 7.21 -8.77
CA SER A 138 26.14 8.37 -8.59
C SER A 138 26.98 8.34 -7.32
N LYS A 139 26.71 7.43 -6.37
CA LYS A 139 27.46 7.31 -5.11
C LYS A 139 28.62 6.31 -5.16
N GLU A 140 28.83 5.65 -6.31
CA GLU A 140 29.94 4.71 -6.54
C GLU A 140 31.05 5.29 -7.43
N GLY A 141 31.05 6.62 -7.66
CA GLY A 141 32.07 7.35 -8.45
C GLY A 141 33.02 8.15 -7.58
#